data_AF-A0A7Y2EVR6-F1
#
_entry.id   AF-A0A7Y2EVR6-F1
#
_cell.length_a   1.000
_cell.length_b   1.000
_cell.length_c   1.000
_cell.angle_alpha   90.00
_cell.angle_beta   90.00
_cell.angle_gamma   90.00
#
_symmetry.space_group_name_H-M   'P 1'
#
loop_
_entity.id
_entity.type
_entity.pdbx_description
1 polymer ?
#
loop_
_entity_poly.entity_id
_entity_poly.type
_entity_poly.pdbx_seq_one_letter_code
_entity_poly.pdbx_strand_id
1 'polypeptide(L)'
;MSNRFIVGAVAAIALSTVAAGPAGADPDNRNSFGPIEIDCGSGTFDVVAHGNGQFASAQVIGTNQVLVPLAFKDATFTYTDPSGTPFPEPEPDATKGSGKQQGVWCTYSFDIDTGNGLENLSGSGDVYAKITPGT
;
A
#
# COMPACT_ATOMS: atom_id res chain seq x y z
N MET A 1 -28.71 65.85 26.78
CA MET A 1 -29.76 64.90 26.33
C MET A 1 -29.06 63.88 25.46
N SER A 2 -28.57 62.79 26.04
CA SER A 2 -29.24 61.51 26.30
C SER A 2 -28.76 60.45 25.30
N ASN A 3 -28.06 59.47 25.87
CA ASN A 3 -27.42 58.27 25.35
C ASN A 3 -28.31 57.37 24.47
N ARG A 4 -27.72 56.60 23.53
CA ARG A 4 -27.86 55.12 23.45
C ARG A 4 -27.04 54.45 22.33
N PHE A 5 -26.19 53.52 22.77
CA PHE A 5 -25.46 52.45 22.08
C PHE A 5 -26.30 51.63 21.08
N ILE A 6 -25.68 51.19 19.96
CA ILE A 6 -25.71 49.77 19.51
C ILE A 6 -24.35 49.40 18.89
N VAL A 7 -23.76 48.34 19.44
CA VAL A 7 -22.57 47.59 18.99
C VAL A 7 -23.03 46.46 18.06
N GLY A 8 -22.18 46.08 17.09
CA GLY A 8 -22.15 44.70 16.57
C GLY A 8 -21.98 44.59 15.06
N ALA A 9 -21.25 43.64 14.48
CA ALA A 9 -20.28 42.69 15.01
C ALA A 9 -19.47 42.19 13.79
N VAL A 10 -18.18 41.92 13.99
CA VAL A 10 -17.29 41.27 13.03
C VAL A 10 -17.80 39.84 12.81
N ALA A 11 -18.28 39.51 11.61
CA ALA A 11 -18.60 38.13 11.25
C ALA A 11 -17.35 37.48 10.62
N ALA A 12 -16.63 36.75 11.46
CA ALA A 12 -15.55 35.85 11.05
C ALA A 12 -16.12 34.79 10.08
N ILE A 13 -15.49 34.65 8.91
CA ILE A 13 -15.75 33.52 8.02
C ILE A 13 -15.14 32.28 8.69
N ALA A 14 -16.01 31.44 9.24
CA ALA A 14 -15.65 30.17 9.84
C ALA A 14 -15.01 29.27 8.78
N LEU A 15 -13.82 28.75 9.08
CA LEU A 15 -13.21 27.65 8.33
C LEU A 15 -14.14 26.44 8.41
N SER A 16 -14.78 26.11 7.30
CA SER A 16 -15.47 24.83 7.14
C SER A 16 -14.41 23.73 7.13
N THR A 17 -14.27 23.06 8.27
CA THR A 17 -13.59 21.77 8.40
C THR A 17 -14.31 20.78 7.49
N VAL A 18 -13.75 20.52 6.31
CA VAL A 18 -14.12 19.34 5.53
C VAL A 18 -13.69 18.13 6.35
N ALA A 19 -14.63 17.56 7.10
CA ALA A 19 -14.50 16.22 7.60
C ALA A 19 -14.43 15.32 6.35
N ALA A 20 -13.23 15.00 5.91
CA ALA A 20 -13.01 13.88 5.03
C ALA A 20 -13.54 12.65 5.79
N GLY A 21 -14.72 12.17 5.40
CA GLY A 21 -15.18 10.87 5.88
C GLY A 21 -14.15 9.82 5.51
N PRO A 22 -14.05 8.71 6.26
CA PRO A 22 -13.15 7.62 5.90
C PRO A 22 -13.50 7.19 4.47
N ALA A 23 -12.52 7.32 3.57
CA ALA A 23 -12.66 6.77 2.24
C ALA A 23 -12.61 5.24 2.41
N GLY A 24 -13.79 4.62 2.39
CA GLY A 24 -13.88 3.16 2.31
C GLY A 24 -13.32 2.72 0.97
N ALA A 25 -12.07 2.30 0.96
CA ALA A 25 -11.50 1.58 -0.16
C ALA A 25 -12.30 0.28 -0.33
N ASP A 26 -12.97 0.16 -1.47
CA ASP A 26 -13.69 -1.04 -1.88
C ASP A 26 -12.67 -2.11 -2.31
N PRO A 27 -12.53 -3.23 -1.58
CA PRO A 27 -11.60 -4.30 -1.95
C PRO A 27 -11.98 -5.02 -3.25
N ASP A 28 -13.19 -4.81 -3.79
CA ASP A 28 -13.64 -5.39 -5.08
C ASP A 28 -13.23 -4.56 -6.32
N ASN A 29 -12.42 -3.51 -6.15
CA ASN A 29 -11.95 -2.75 -7.30
C ASN A 29 -10.84 -3.51 -8.05
N ARG A 30 -11.08 -3.78 -9.33
CA ARG A 30 -10.47 -4.77 -10.25
C ARG A 30 -8.93 -4.74 -10.45
N ASN A 31 -8.20 -3.96 -9.66
CA ASN A 31 -6.76 -3.75 -9.77
C ASN A 31 -6.07 -3.94 -8.41
N SER A 32 -6.53 -4.93 -7.64
CA SER A 32 -5.97 -5.26 -6.33
C SER A 32 -5.25 -6.61 -6.41
N PHE A 33 -4.11 -6.72 -5.74
CA PHE A 33 -3.27 -7.91 -5.73
C PHE A 33 -2.86 -8.24 -4.29
N GLY A 34 -3.10 -9.47 -3.88
CA GLY A 34 -2.78 -9.96 -2.54
C GLY A 34 -3.71 -11.10 -2.09
N PRO A 35 -3.51 -11.62 -0.87
CA PRO A 35 -2.59 -11.11 0.15
C PRO A 35 -1.10 -11.33 -0.20
N ILE A 36 -0.26 -10.38 0.22
CA ILE A 36 1.21 -10.47 0.19
C ILE A 36 1.68 -10.44 1.63
N GLU A 37 2.44 -11.44 2.06
CA GLU A 37 3.05 -11.46 3.38
C GLU A 37 4.28 -10.56 3.39
N ILE A 38 4.41 -9.71 4.40
CA ILE A 38 5.54 -8.81 4.62
C ILE A 38 6.15 -9.10 5.98
N ASP A 39 7.48 -9.31 6.04
CA ASP A 39 8.24 -9.43 7.30
C ASP A 39 9.30 -8.32 7.39
N CYS A 40 9.17 -7.45 8.39
CA CYS A 40 10.12 -6.36 8.64
C CYS A 40 11.09 -6.68 9.80
N GLY A 41 11.21 -7.95 10.22
CA GLY A 41 12.03 -8.44 11.32
C GLY A 41 11.47 -8.17 12.72
N SER A 42 10.60 -7.17 12.86
CA SER A 42 9.85 -6.88 14.09
C SER A 42 8.45 -7.50 14.12
N GLY A 43 8.01 -8.10 13.02
CA GLY A 43 6.72 -8.75 12.88
C GLY A 43 6.32 -8.93 11.42
N THR A 44 5.34 -9.83 11.22
CA THR A 44 4.74 -10.14 9.93
C THR A 44 3.34 -9.56 9.80
N PHE A 45 2.96 -9.13 8.60
CA PHE A 45 1.61 -8.67 8.29
C PHE A 45 1.29 -8.86 6.81
N ASP A 46 0.01 -9.05 6.52
CA ASP A 46 -0.48 -9.16 5.16
C ASP A 46 -0.86 -7.80 4.58
N VAL A 47 -0.56 -7.60 3.30
CA VAL A 47 -0.97 -6.41 2.56
C VAL A 47 -1.71 -6.77 1.27
N VAL A 48 -2.56 -5.85 0.81
CA VAL A 48 -3.17 -5.87 -0.52
C VAL A 48 -2.67 -4.67 -1.29
N ALA A 49 -1.94 -4.90 -2.38
CA ALA A 49 -1.50 -3.85 -3.30
C ALA A 49 -2.67 -3.36 -4.14
N HIS A 50 -2.80 -2.04 -4.29
CA HIS A 50 -3.83 -1.43 -5.13
C HIS A 50 -3.18 -0.58 -6.24
N GLY A 51 -3.38 -0.99 -7.49
CA GLY A 51 -2.86 -0.31 -8.68
C GLY A 51 -2.06 -1.22 -9.60
N ASN A 52 -1.63 -0.66 -10.75
CA ASN A 52 -1.02 -1.42 -11.85
C ASN A 52 0.49 -1.15 -12.01
N GLY A 53 1.13 -0.54 -11.02
CA GLY A 53 2.54 -0.17 -11.07
C GLY A 53 3.34 -0.94 -10.04
N GLN A 54 4.61 -1.22 -10.35
CA GLN A 54 5.54 -1.86 -9.43
C GLN A 54 5.65 -1.14 -8.07
N PHE A 55 5.48 0.18 -8.05
CA PHE A 55 5.49 1.00 -6.82
C PHE A 55 4.08 1.42 -6.36
N ALA A 56 3.07 0.61 -6.66
CA ALA A 56 1.73 0.74 -6.12
C ALA A 56 1.77 0.64 -4.59
N SER A 57 0.94 1.43 -3.92
CA SER A 57 0.79 1.32 -2.48
C SER A 57 0.00 0.06 -2.11
N ALA A 58 0.28 -0.51 -0.94
CA ALA A 58 -0.42 -1.65 -0.40
C ALA A 58 -1.07 -1.34 0.95
N GLN A 59 -2.33 -1.71 1.14
CA GLN A 59 -3.03 -1.57 2.41
C GLN A 59 -2.67 -2.74 3.33
N VAL A 60 -2.34 -2.46 4.58
CA VAL A 60 -2.12 -3.50 5.60
C VAL A 60 -3.47 -4.00 6.10
N ILE A 61 -3.73 -5.29 5.91
CA ILE A 61 -5.01 -5.93 6.22
C ILE A 61 -5.34 -5.78 7.71
N GLY A 62 -6.60 -5.45 8.00
CA GLY A 62 -7.09 -5.28 9.38
C GLY A 62 -6.60 -4.00 10.07
N THR A 63 -5.92 -3.10 9.34
CA THR A 63 -5.49 -1.80 9.87
C THR A 63 -5.81 -0.68 8.89
N ASN A 64 -5.67 0.57 9.35
CA ASN A 64 -5.70 1.73 8.48
C ASN A 64 -4.30 2.07 7.95
N GLN A 65 -3.31 1.18 7.95
CA GLN A 65 -1.95 1.50 7.48
C GLN A 65 -1.78 1.20 6.00
N VAL A 66 -0.87 1.94 5.37
CA VAL A 66 -0.47 1.79 3.97
C VAL A 66 1.05 1.66 3.90
N LEU A 67 1.50 0.64 3.19
CA LEU A 67 2.87 0.39 2.78
C LEU A 67 3.09 1.06 1.43
N VAL A 68 4.06 1.97 1.35
CA VAL A 68 4.48 2.63 0.11
C VAL A 68 5.85 2.10 -0.29
N PRO A 69 5.96 1.30 -1.36
CA PRO A 69 7.24 0.81 -1.83
C PRO A 69 8.11 1.93 -2.39
N LEU A 70 9.40 1.86 -2.05
CA LEU A 70 10.43 2.83 -2.43
C LEU A 70 11.56 2.16 -3.22
N ALA A 71 11.88 0.91 -2.93
CA ALA A 71 12.80 0.09 -3.70
C ALA A 71 12.46 -1.38 -3.58
N PHE A 72 12.87 -2.16 -4.58
CA PHE A 72 12.81 -3.61 -4.59
C PHE A 72 14.20 -4.16 -4.91
N LYS A 73 14.53 -5.28 -4.28
CA LYS A 73 15.77 -6.02 -4.52
C LYS A 73 15.52 -7.51 -4.51
N ASP A 74 16.38 -8.23 -5.21
CA ASP A 74 16.43 -9.70 -5.19
C ASP A 74 15.05 -10.34 -5.46
N ALA A 75 14.24 -9.64 -6.26
CA ALA A 75 12.89 -10.03 -6.58
C ALA A 75 12.92 -11.19 -7.57
N THR A 76 12.17 -12.25 -7.28
CA THR A 76 12.02 -13.40 -8.18
C THR A 76 10.55 -13.77 -8.24
N PHE A 77 10.00 -13.84 -9.45
CA PHE A 77 8.69 -14.43 -9.70
C PHE A 77 8.87 -15.86 -10.19
N THR A 78 8.08 -16.79 -9.69
CA THR A 78 8.13 -18.19 -10.11
C THR A 78 6.75 -18.61 -10.56
N TYR A 79 6.61 -18.86 -11.85
CA TYR A 79 5.45 -19.56 -12.39
C TYR A 79 5.70 -21.07 -12.27
N THR A 80 4.74 -21.80 -11.72
CA THR A 80 4.75 -23.26 -11.66
C THR A 80 3.68 -23.78 -12.60
N ASP A 81 4.08 -24.61 -13.57
CA ASP A 81 3.16 -25.17 -14.57
C ASP A 81 2.28 -26.32 -13.99
N PRO A 82 1.29 -26.82 -14.75
CA PRO A 82 0.43 -27.93 -14.32
C PRO A 82 1.15 -29.24 -13.94
N SER A 83 2.41 -29.41 -14.37
CA SER A 83 3.23 -30.57 -14.03
C SER A 83 3.99 -30.40 -12.71
N GLY A 84 3.91 -29.22 -12.10
CA GLY A 84 4.67 -28.84 -10.91
C GLY A 84 6.08 -28.35 -11.22
N THR A 85 6.40 -28.02 -12.48
CA THR A 85 7.73 -27.54 -12.87
C THR A 85 7.82 -26.03 -12.63
N PRO A 86 8.79 -25.54 -11.82
CA PRO A 86 8.96 -24.12 -11.57
C PRO A 86 9.79 -23.43 -12.66
N PHE A 87 9.39 -22.22 -13.02
CA PHE A 87 10.05 -21.32 -13.96
C PHE A 87 10.37 -20.00 -13.24
N PRO A 88 11.55 -19.89 -12.60
CA PRO A 88 11.94 -18.68 -11.91
C PRO A 88 12.38 -17.60 -12.91
N GLU A 89 11.89 -16.39 -12.70
CA GLU A 89 12.16 -15.18 -13.45
C GLU A 89 12.67 -14.11 -12.47
N PRO A 90 14.00 -13.91 -12.37
CA PRO A 90 14.58 -12.86 -11.57
C PRO A 90 14.27 -11.49 -12.17
N GLU A 91 13.82 -10.58 -11.33
CA GLU A 91 13.55 -9.19 -11.69
C GLU A 91 14.75 -8.30 -11.38
N PRO A 92 15.01 -7.26 -12.19
CA PRO A 92 16.05 -6.30 -11.88
C PRO A 92 15.70 -5.49 -10.63
N ASP A 93 16.71 -5.19 -9.81
CA ASP A 93 16.62 -4.21 -8.74
C ASP A 93 16.05 -2.88 -9.27
N ALA A 94 15.18 -2.27 -8.47
CA ALA A 94 14.48 -1.08 -8.90
C ALA A 94 14.26 -0.13 -7.72
N THR A 95 14.40 1.16 -7.98
CA THR A 95 14.24 2.22 -6.98
C THR A 95 13.33 3.30 -7.53
N LYS A 96 12.36 3.73 -6.72
CA LYS A 96 11.45 4.83 -7.05
C LYS A 96 12.26 6.12 -7.10
N GLY A 97 12.21 6.81 -8.24
CA GLY A 97 12.89 8.08 -8.43
C GLY A 97 12.28 9.19 -7.59
N SER A 98 12.79 9.39 -6.37
CA SER A 98 12.52 10.55 -5.52
C SER A 98 13.60 10.64 -4.43
N GLY A 99 13.88 11.85 -3.93
CA GLY A 99 14.96 12.14 -2.97
C GLY A 99 14.89 11.33 -1.67
N LYS A 100 15.82 11.56 -0.73
CA LYS A 100 15.97 10.74 0.50
C LYS A 100 14.65 10.53 1.26
N GLN A 101 14.02 9.37 1.09
CA GLN A 101 12.85 8.95 1.86
C GLN A 101 13.29 7.95 2.92
N GLN A 102 12.75 8.09 4.13
CA GLN A 102 12.97 7.14 5.22
C GLN A 102 11.94 6.00 5.12
N GLY A 103 12.42 4.79 5.31
CA GLY A 103 11.66 3.54 5.28
C GLY A 103 12.45 2.43 5.97
N VAL A 104 11.91 1.22 5.89
CA VAL A 104 12.46 -0.02 6.46
C VAL A 104 12.58 -1.06 5.34
N TRP A 105 13.60 -1.91 5.43
CA TRP A 105 13.70 -3.10 4.59
C TRP A 105 12.87 -4.23 5.20
N CYS A 106 12.02 -4.82 4.37
CA CYS A 106 11.21 -5.98 4.72
C CYS A 106 11.37 -7.02 3.61
N THR A 107 11.23 -8.29 3.94
CA THR A 107 11.03 -9.33 2.94
C THR A 107 9.56 -9.36 2.57
N TYR A 108 9.24 -9.73 1.33
CA TYR A 108 7.88 -10.01 0.90
C TYR A 108 7.79 -11.39 0.27
N SER A 109 6.63 -12.02 0.40
CA SER A 109 6.30 -13.22 -0.36
C SER A 109 4.82 -13.30 -0.67
N PHE A 110 4.47 -13.95 -1.77
CA PHE A 110 3.09 -14.31 -2.11
C PHE A 110 3.07 -15.62 -2.89
N ASP A 111 1.91 -16.26 -2.86
CA ASP A 111 1.61 -17.49 -3.58
C ASP A 111 0.15 -17.41 -4.06
N ILE A 112 -0.08 -17.57 -5.37
CA ILE A 112 -1.38 -17.36 -5.99
C ILE A 112 -1.66 -18.51 -6.95
N ASP A 113 -2.69 -19.29 -6.60
CA ASP A 113 -3.33 -20.19 -7.53
C ASP A 113 -3.95 -19.37 -8.67
N THR A 114 -3.52 -19.65 -9.89
CA THR A 114 -3.97 -18.91 -11.09
C THR A 114 -5.41 -19.27 -11.51
N GLY A 115 -6.08 -20.14 -10.74
CA GLY A 115 -7.52 -20.37 -10.80
C GLY A 115 -7.91 -21.75 -11.34
N ASN A 116 -6.95 -22.63 -11.62
CA ASN A 116 -7.21 -23.99 -12.08
C ASN A 116 -6.67 -25.08 -11.12
N GLY A 117 -6.04 -24.71 -10.00
CA GLY A 117 -5.50 -25.66 -9.02
C GLY A 117 -4.28 -26.44 -9.50
N LEU A 118 -3.76 -26.12 -10.69
CA LEU A 118 -2.64 -26.82 -11.32
C LEU A 118 -1.46 -25.87 -11.53
N GLU A 119 -1.73 -24.58 -11.69
CA GLU A 119 -0.74 -23.55 -11.96
C GLU A 119 -0.68 -22.54 -10.81
N ASN A 120 0.54 -22.19 -10.41
CA ASN A 120 0.78 -21.26 -9.32
C ASN A 120 1.74 -20.15 -9.76
N LEU A 121 1.47 -18.92 -9.37
CA LEU A 121 2.42 -17.82 -9.44
C LEU A 121 2.82 -17.45 -8.01
N SER A 122 4.09 -17.65 -7.70
CA SER A 122 4.68 -17.15 -6.45
C SER A 122 5.69 -16.05 -6.74
N GLY A 123 5.97 -15.26 -5.72
CA GLY A 123 6.99 -14.23 -5.80
C GLY A 123 7.57 -13.92 -4.44
N SER A 124 8.84 -13.54 -4.44
CA SER A 124 9.55 -13.15 -3.22
C SER A 124 10.67 -12.17 -3.50
N GLY A 125 11.04 -11.39 -2.50
CA GLY A 125 12.23 -10.54 -2.53
C GLY A 125 12.26 -9.58 -1.36
N ASP A 126 13.07 -8.54 -1.49
CA ASP A 126 13.18 -7.48 -0.52
C ASP A 126 12.47 -6.22 -1.01
N VAL A 127 11.78 -5.54 -0.11
CA VAL A 127 11.14 -4.25 -0.36
C VAL A 127 11.61 -3.23 0.68
N TYR A 128 12.12 -2.10 0.21
CA TYR A 128 12.29 -0.91 1.04
C TYR A 128 10.98 -0.13 1.00
N ALA A 129 10.32 0.00 2.14
CA ALA A 129 9.01 0.62 2.20
C ALA A 129 8.88 1.62 3.34
N LYS A 130 8.02 2.61 3.11
CA LYS A 130 7.51 3.49 4.16
C LYS A 130 6.14 2.98 4.59
N ILE A 131 5.96 2.73 5.88
CA ILE A 131 4.65 2.43 6.46
C ILE A 131 4.07 3.72 7.02
N THR A 132 2.87 4.08 6.60
CA THR A 132 2.16 5.30 7.05
C THR A 132 0.73 4.97 7.45
N PRO A 133 0.13 5.75 8.35
CA PRO A 133 -1.33 5.77 8.46
C PRO A 133 -1.92 6.12 7.09
N GLY A 134 -2.80 5.26 6.62
CA GLY A 134 -3.75 5.49 5.55
C GLY A 134 -4.79 6.51 5.98
N THR A 135 -5.19 7.33 5.01
CA THR A 135 -6.19 8.39 5.14
C THR A 135 -7.60 7.85 5.01
#